data_AF-X6EXW8-F1
#
_entry.id   AF-X6EXW8-F1
#
_cell.length_a   1.000
_cell.length_b   1.000
_cell.length_c   1.000
_cell.angle_alpha   90.00
_cell.angle_beta   90.00
_cell.angle_gamma   90.00
#
_symmetry.space_group_name_H-M   'P 1'
#
loop_
_entity.id
_entity.type
_entity.pdbx_description
1 polymer ?
#
loop_
_entity_poly.entity_id
_entity_poly.type
_entity_poly.pdbx_seq_one_letter_code
_entity_poly.pdbx_strand_id
1 'polypeptide(L)'
;MVTRVGKLELRVPQDRAGRFSTELFERYQRSERVGGNPCGDVYVQGVSTRKVKAITEELCGHAFSASSISAINKRLDESLKAFAERPLLEPFPYLIVDAATRRCARPASSRARRC
;
A
#
# COMPACT_ATOMS: atom_id res chain seq x y z
N MET A 1 8.18 -10.82 -17.14
CA MET A 1 7.36 -9.76 -16.52
C MET A 1 5.96 -10.31 -16.31
N VAL A 2 5.34 -10.08 -15.15
CA VAL A 2 3.95 -10.50 -14.88
C VAL A 2 3.02 -9.33 -15.21
N THR A 3 2.02 -9.59 -16.03
CA THR A 3 1.02 -8.61 -16.50
C THR A 3 -0.38 -9.16 -16.27
N ARG A 4 -1.42 -8.35 -16.43
CA ARG A 4 -2.83 -8.79 -16.26
C ARG A 4 -3.24 -9.92 -17.20
N VAL A 5 -2.61 -9.98 -18.38
CA VAL A 5 -2.84 -11.04 -19.38
C VAL A 5 -1.97 -12.27 -19.16
N GLY A 6 -1.20 -12.31 -18.07
CA GLY A 6 -0.33 -13.42 -17.68
C GLY A 6 1.16 -13.08 -17.72
N LYS A 7 1.99 -14.12 -17.69
CA LYS A 7 3.45 -13.99 -17.70
C LYS A 7 3.93 -13.74 -19.13
N LEU A 8 4.48 -12.55 -19.37
CA LEU A 8 5.19 -12.23 -20.61
C LEU A 8 6.70 -12.43 -20.47
N GLU A 9 7.28 -13.15 -21.42
CA GLU A 9 8.72 -13.26 -21.62
C GLU A 9 9.16 -12.09 -22.52
N LEU A 10 9.75 -11.05 -21.92
CA LEU A 10 10.23 -9.87 -22.64
C LEU A 10 11.74 -9.94 -22.76
N ARG A 11 12.26 -9.84 -23.99
CA ARG A 11 13.68 -9.63 -24.25
C ARG A 11 13.96 -8.13 -24.27
N VAL A 12 14.57 -7.63 -23.20
CA VAL A 12 14.98 -6.22 -23.12
C VAL A 12 16.37 -6.09 -23.74
N PRO A 13 16.55 -5.25 -24.78
CA PRO A 13 17.87 -4.97 -25.33
C PRO A 13 18.81 -4.43 -24.25
N GLN A 14 20.02 -4.97 -24.15
CA GLN A 14 21.05 -4.46 -23.25
C GLN A 14 22.10 -3.71 -24.07
N ASP A 15 22.26 -2.42 -23.77
CA ASP A 15 23.41 -1.64 -24.26
C ASP A 15 24.66 -2.04 -23.46
N ARG A 16 25.82 -2.09 -24.13
CA ARG A 16 27.14 -2.39 -23.55
C ARG A 16 27.54 -1.36 -22.48
N ALA A 17 27.06 -0.11 -22.62
CA ALA A 17 27.25 0.95 -21.64
C ALA A 17 26.14 0.98 -20.56
N GLY A 18 25.15 0.10 -20.62
CA GLY A 18 24.08 0.02 -19.64
C GLY A 18 23.21 1.28 -19.54
N ARG A 19 23.15 2.12 -20.57
CA ARG A 19 22.34 3.36 -20.58
C ARG A 19 20.90 3.17 -21.06
N PHE A 20 20.62 2.04 -21.70
CA PHE A 20 19.27 1.74 -22.18
C PHE A 20 18.31 1.47 -21.01
N SER A 21 17.24 2.28 -20.93
CA SER A 21 16.07 2.09 -20.09
C SER A 21 14.81 2.31 -20.93
N THR A 22 13.84 1.41 -20.82
CA THR A 22 12.53 1.53 -21.46
C THR A 22 11.65 2.55 -20.72
N GLU A 23 10.87 3.36 -21.43
CA GLU A 23 9.87 4.25 -20.81
C GLU A 23 8.65 3.48 -20.29
N LEU A 24 8.36 2.32 -20.88
CA LEU A 24 7.19 1.50 -20.55
C LEU A 24 7.29 0.79 -19.19
N PHE A 25 8.49 0.49 -18.71
CA PHE A 25 8.72 -0.20 -17.44
C PHE A 25 10.08 0.13 -16.86
N GLU A 26 10.13 0.26 -15.53
CA GLU A 26 11.38 0.53 -14.82
C GLU A 26 12.37 -0.63 -14.93
N ARG A 27 13.66 -0.32 -14.79
CA ARG A 27 14.72 -1.35 -14.73
C ARG A 27 14.43 -2.31 -13.57
N TYR A 28 14.51 -3.62 -13.84
CA TYR A 28 14.16 -4.70 -12.90
C TYR A 28 12.69 -4.82 -12.50
N GLN A 29 11.78 -4.10 -13.17
CA GLN A 29 10.34 -4.23 -12.90
C GLN A 29 9.85 -5.65 -13.26
N ARG A 30 9.42 -6.40 -12.25
CA ARG A 30 8.97 -7.80 -12.41
C ARG A 30 7.48 -7.92 -12.69
N SER A 31 6.71 -6.89 -12.35
CA SER A 31 5.26 -6.82 -12.54
C SER A 31 4.86 -5.48 -13.16
N GLU A 32 3.87 -5.50 -14.04
CA GLU A 32 3.23 -4.30 -14.58
C GLU A 32 2.84 -3.33 -13.44
N ARG A 33 3.18 -2.05 -13.58
CA ARG A 33 2.63 -1.00 -12.70
C ARG A 33 1.17 -0.85 -13.10
N VAL A 34 0.26 -1.41 -12.29
CA VAL A 34 -1.18 -1.20 -12.46
C VAL A 34 -1.43 0.31 -12.32
N GLY A 35 -1.96 0.93 -13.39
CA GLY A 35 -2.31 2.36 -13.46
C GLY A 35 -3.49 2.80 -12.58
N GLY A 36 -3.61 2.21 -11.39
CA GLY A 36 -4.65 2.48 -10.40
C GLY A 36 -4.42 1.48 -9.27
N ASN A 37 -4.03 1.98 -8.10
CA ASN A 37 -3.49 1.18 -7.00
C ASN A 37 -4.63 0.45 -6.26
N PRO A 38 -5.05 -0.77 -6.66
CA PRO A 38 -6.28 -1.38 -6.12
C PRO A 38 -6.09 -1.74 -4.64
N CYS A 39 -4.84 -2.01 -4.26
CA CYS A 39 -4.44 -2.23 -2.87
C CYS A 39 -4.67 -0.99 -1.99
N GLY A 40 -4.50 0.22 -2.54
CA GLY A 40 -4.75 1.46 -1.83
C GLY A 40 -6.24 1.67 -1.53
N ASP A 41 -7.09 1.46 -2.53
CA ASP A 41 -8.54 1.62 -2.38
C ASP A 41 -9.11 0.62 -1.37
N VAL A 42 -8.62 -0.63 -1.40
CA VAL A 42 -9.00 -1.68 -0.45
C VAL A 42 -8.50 -1.37 0.97
N TYR A 43 -7.32 -0.76 1.12
CA TYR A 43 -6.81 -0.31 2.43
C TYR A 43 -7.65 0.84 3.01
N VAL A 44 -7.99 1.84 2.20
CA VAL A 44 -8.85 2.98 2.59
C VAL A 44 -10.24 2.50 3.01
N GLN A 45 -10.77 1.46 2.36
CA GLN A 45 -12.03 0.81 2.75
C GLN A 45 -11.95 -0.02 4.05
N GLY A 46 -10.80 -0.04 4.74
CA GLY A 46 -10.64 -0.70 6.03
C GLY A 46 -10.58 -2.23 5.95
N VAL A 47 -10.28 -2.76 4.76
CA VAL A 47 -10.21 -4.19 4.50
C VAL A 47 -8.87 -4.72 5.02
N SER A 48 -8.91 -5.75 5.86
CA SER A 48 -7.70 -6.30 6.48
C SER A 48 -6.67 -6.79 5.45
N THR A 49 -5.39 -6.78 5.82
CA THR A 49 -4.27 -7.24 4.95
C THR A 49 -4.47 -8.65 4.36
N ARG A 50 -5.22 -9.51 5.07
CA ARG A 50 -5.59 -10.86 4.60
C ARG A 50 -6.66 -10.83 3.50
N LYS A 51 -7.64 -9.94 3.63
CA LYS A 51 -8.68 -9.75 2.60
C LYS A 51 -8.13 -9.03 1.38
N VAL A 52 -7.19 -8.09 1.56
CA VAL A 52 -6.42 -7.49 0.45
C VAL A 52 -5.81 -8.58 -0.40
N LYS A 53 -5.08 -9.53 0.23
CA LYS A 53 -4.45 -10.66 -0.48
C LYS A 53 -5.45 -11.45 -1.33
N ALA A 54 -6.60 -11.82 -0.77
CA ALA A 54 -7.65 -12.56 -1.50
C ALA A 54 -8.20 -11.76 -2.69
N ILE A 55 -8.49 -10.47 -2.49
CA ILE A 55 -8.99 -9.58 -3.55
C ILE A 55 -7.94 -9.38 -4.64
N THR A 56 -6.66 -9.28 -4.28
CA THR A 56 -5.59 -9.09 -5.27
C THR A 56 -5.32 -10.37 -6.08
N GLU A 57 -5.46 -11.54 -5.46
CA GLU A 57 -5.41 -12.83 -6.15
C GLU A 57 -6.55 -12.99 -7.17
N GLU A 58 -7.76 -12.58 -6.79
CA GLU A 58 -8.95 -12.60 -7.66
C GLU A 58 -8.86 -11.60 -8.82
N LEU A 59 -8.41 -10.37 -8.55
CA LEU A 59 -8.36 -9.29 -9.55
C LEU A 59 -7.18 -9.38 -10.51
N CYS A 60 -6.03 -9.91 -10.08
CA CYS A 60 -4.80 -9.90 -10.89
C CYS A 60 -4.39 -11.29 -11.39
N GLY A 61 -5.10 -12.36 -11.03
CA GLY A 61 -4.77 -13.74 -11.42
C GLY A 61 -3.41 -14.22 -10.91
N HIS A 62 -2.74 -13.43 -10.07
CA HIS A 62 -1.45 -13.75 -9.47
C HIS A 62 -1.40 -13.26 -8.02
N ALA A 63 -0.87 -14.13 -7.15
CA ALA A 63 -0.72 -13.83 -5.74
C ALA A 63 0.40 -12.81 -5.49
N PHE A 64 0.04 -11.67 -4.93
CA PHE A 64 1.02 -10.77 -4.34
C PHE A 64 1.54 -11.38 -3.03
N SER A 65 2.87 -11.35 -2.85
CA SER A 65 3.46 -11.77 -1.58
C SER A 65 3.02 -10.83 -0.45
N ALA A 66 2.96 -11.36 0.77
CA ALA A 66 2.69 -10.55 1.95
C ALA A 66 3.70 -9.39 2.10
N SER A 67 4.95 -9.59 1.67
CA SER A 67 5.98 -8.54 1.62
C SER A 67 5.66 -7.42 0.62
N SER A 68 5.08 -7.75 -0.54
CA SER A 68 4.68 -6.75 -1.53
C SER A 68 3.52 -5.89 -1.02
N ILE A 69 2.52 -6.52 -0.39
CA ILE A 69 1.38 -5.83 0.23
C ILE A 69 1.86 -4.94 1.39
N SER A 70 2.78 -5.44 2.22
CA SER A 70 3.36 -4.65 3.31
C SER A 70 4.13 -3.43 2.79
N ALA A 71 4.89 -3.56 1.70
CA ALA A 71 5.60 -2.43 1.10
C ALA A 71 4.64 -1.35 0.57
N ILE A 72 3.53 -1.75 -0.06
CA ILE A 72 2.49 -0.83 -0.52
C ILE A 72 1.85 -0.10 0.68
N ASN A 73 1.51 -0.84 1.74
CA ASN A 73 0.92 -0.24 2.94
C ASN A 73 1.85 0.76 3.62
N LYS A 74 3.16 0.48 3.71
CA LYS A 74 4.13 1.43 4.27
C LYS A 74 4.14 2.77 3.55
N ARG A 75 4.07 2.74 2.21
CA ARG A 75 3.99 3.97 1.40
C ARG A 75 2.69 4.75 1.65
N LEU A 76 1.59 4.04 1.91
CA LEU A 76 0.32 4.67 2.29
C LEU A 76 0.40 5.25 3.71
N ASP A 77 1.06 4.57 4.64
CA ASP A 77 1.28 5.06 6.00
C ASP A 77 2.07 6.37 6.02
N GLU A 78 3.07 6.54 5.14
CA GLU A 78 3.79 7.80 4.96
C GLU A 78 2.85 8.94 4.53
N SER A 79 1.93 8.65 3.60
CA SER A 79 0.96 9.65 3.11
C SER A 79 -0.06 10.02 4.21
N LEU A 80 -0.52 9.04 4.99
CA LEU A 80 -1.40 9.27 6.14
C LEU A 80 -0.71 10.07 7.23
N LYS A 81 0.57 9.79 7.50
CA LYS A 81 1.36 10.54 8.48
C LYS A 81 1.51 12.01 8.05
N ALA A 82 1.84 12.26 6.79
CA ALA A 82 1.92 13.62 6.25
C ALA A 82 0.58 14.36 6.36
N PHE A 83 -0.54 13.67 6.15
CA PHE A 83 -1.87 14.25 6.33
C PHE A 83 -2.18 14.57 7.81
N ALA A 84 -1.81 13.67 8.74
CA ALA A 84 -2.04 13.85 10.17
C ALA A 84 -1.18 14.96 10.79
N GLU A 85 0.07 15.12 10.33
CA GLU A 85 1.03 16.11 10.82
C GLU A 85 0.93 17.46 10.09
N ARG A 86 -0.02 17.62 9.16
CA ARG A 86 -0.13 18.84 8.35
C ARG A 86 -0.43 20.06 9.24
N PRO A 87 0.21 21.21 8.99
CA PRO A 87 -0.10 22.43 9.71
C PRO A 87 -1.49 22.94 9.35
N LEU A 88 -2.26 23.32 10.36
CA LEU A 88 -3.53 24.03 10.22
C LEU A 88 -3.20 25.52 10.14
N LEU A 89 -3.16 26.07 8.93
CA LEU A 89 -2.69 27.44 8.68
C LEU A 89 -3.75 28.51 9.00
N GLU A 90 -5.03 28.12 9.02
CA GLU A 90 -6.16 29.02 9.23
C GLU A 90 -6.65 28.97 10.69
N PRO A 91 -7.15 30.09 11.23
CA PRO A 91 -7.77 30.09 12.56
C PRO A 91 -9.13 29.39 12.50
N PHE A 92 -9.29 28.32 13.30
CA PHE A 92 -10.54 27.57 13.42
C PHE A 92 -11.31 28.06 14.65
N PRO A 93 -12.47 28.74 14.51
CA PRO A 93 -13.23 29.27 15.65
C PRO A 93 -13.92 28.18 16.47
N TYR A 94 -14.14 26.99 15.90
CA TYR A 94 -14.81 25.86 16.55
C TYR A 94 -14.09 24.55 16.23
N LEU A 95 -14.03 23.65 17.22
CA LEU A 95 -13.49 22.30 17.09
C LEU A 95 -14.58 21.31 17.52
N ILE A 96 -14.86 20.34 16.65
CA ILE A 96 -15.76 19.22 16.96
C ILE A 96 -14.89 18.00 17.23
N VAL A 97 -15.05 17.40 18.40
CA VAL A 97 -14.35 16.19 18.80
C VAL A 97 -15.38 15.06 18.90
N ASP A 98 -15.09 13.95 18.22
CA ASP A 98 -15.88 12.73 18.29
C ASP A 98 -15.03 11.59 18.89
N ALA A 99 -15.69 10.67 19.58
CA ALA A 99 -15.06 9.53 20.24
C ALA A 99 -15.79 8.24 19.88
N ALA A 100 -15.17 7.43 19.03
CA ALA A 100 -15.63 6.08 18.73
C ALA A 100 -14.91 5.05 19.60
N THR A 101 -15.66 4.20 20.30
CA THR A 101 -15.08 3.08 21.05
C THR A 101 -14.96 1.84 20.17
N ARG A 102 -13.76 1.26 20.10
CA ARG A 102 -13.52 0.00 19.39
C ARG A 102 -12.74 -0.94 20.29
N ARG A 103 -13.13 -2.22 20.32
CA ARG A 103 -12.36 -3.24 21.04
C ARG A 103 -11.00 -3.41 20.39
N CYS A 104 -9.94 -3.07 21.10
CA CYS A 104 -8.56 -3.32 20.73
C CYS A 104 -7.94 -4.33 21.70
N ALA A 105 -7.21 -5.32 21.17
CA ALA A 105 -6.42 -6.21 22.01
C ALA A 105 -5.26 -5.40 22.58
N ARG A 106 -5.16 -5.32 23.91
CA ARG A 106 -4.03 -4.61 24.54
C ARG A 106 -2.76 -5.44 24.36
N PRO A 107 -1.62 -4.82 23.98
CA PRO A 107 -0.34 -5.49 24.02
C PRO A 107 -0.06 -5.97 25.45
N ALA A 108 0.53 -7.16 25.59
CA ALA A 108 0.69 -7.86 26.86
C ALA A 108 1.54 -7.12 27.92
N SER A 109 2.19 -6.01 27.56
CA SER A 109 3.12 -5.26 28.42
C SER A 109 2.48 -4.25 29.37
N SER A 110 1.17 -3.98 29.30
CA SER A 110 0.51 -3.02 30.19
C SER A 110 -0.57 -3.68 31.06
N ARG A 111 -0.18 -4.51 32.03
CA ARG A 111 -1.00 -4.77 33.22
C ARG A 111 -0.90 -3.55 34.15
N ALA A 112 -1.60 -2.46 33.79
CA ALA A 112 -1.87 -1.40 34.74
C ALA A 112 -3.05 -1.82 35.62
N ARG A 113 -2.85 -1.71 36.94
CA ARG A 113 -3.77 -2.10 38.01
C ARG A 113 -5.13 -1.43 37.81
N ARG A 114 -6.20 -2.22 37.96
CA ARG A 114 -7.56 -1.71 38.18
C ARG A 114 -7.55 -0.87 39.46
N CYS A 115 -8.04 0.37 39.39
CA CYS A 115 -8.81 0.94 40.49
C CYS A 115 -10.25 0.47 40.35
#